data_AF-A0A0P0M451-F1
#
_entry.id   AF-A0A0P0M451-F1
#
_cell.length_a   1.000
_cell.length_b   1.000
_cell.length_c   1.000
_cell.angle_alpha   90.00
_cell.angle_beta   90.00
_cell.angle_gamma   90.00
#
_symmetry.space_group_name_H-M   'P 1'
#
loop_
_entity.id
_entity.type
_entity.pdbx_description
1 polymer ?
#
loop_
_entity_poly.entity_id
_entity_poly.type
_entity_poly.pdbx_seq_one_letter_code
_entity_poly.pdbx_strand_id
1 'polypeptide(L)'
;MYGKSRRPVGPAPGRRNRFSPSAKIALMVLKAYTGFSDRQLVEHLNGNIHYQIFCGIMIPPSLPITNFKIVSAIRNEIASRLDIDSFQELLASHWKPYLDNLHVCMTDATCYESHMRFLRT
;
A
#
# COMPACT_ATOMS: atom_id res chain seq x y z
N MET A 1 -12.09 12.50 -56.74
CA MET A 1 -11.27 12.94 -55.60
C MET A 1 -11.99 12.54 -54.31
N TYR A 2 -11.71 11.36 -53.73
CA TYR A 2 -12.35 10.94 -52.47
C TYR A 2 -11.62 11.57 -51.28
N GLY A 3 -12.30 12.45 -50.56
CA GLY A 3 -11.80 13.10 -49.36
C GLY A 3 -11.70 12.13 -48.18
N LYS A 4 -10.49 11.97 -47.63
CA LYS A 4 -10.27 11.27 -46.35
C LYS A 4 -10.78 12.14 -45.20
N SER A 5 -11.91 11.75 -44.62
CA SER A 5 -12.37 12.23 -43.31
C SER A 5 -11.33 11.87 -42.25
N ARG A 6 -10.68 12.87 -41.65
CA ARG A 6 -9.80 12.70 -40.50
C ARG A 6 -10.67 12.53 -39.25
N ARG A 7 -10.82 11.29 -38.77
CA ARG A 7 -11.41 11.05 -37.43
C ARG A 7 -10.52 11.74 -36.38
N PRO A 8 -11.08 12.48 -35.41
CA PRO A 8 -10.29 13.05 -34.33
C PRO A 8 -9.70 11.88 -33.51
N VAL A 9 -8.37 11.81 -33.46
CA VAL A 9 -7.66 10.91 -32.55
C VAL A 9 -7.86 11.51 -31.16
N GLY A 10 -8.81 10.96 -30.40
CA GLY A 10 -9.00 11.31 -29.00
C GLY A 10 -7.71 11.09 -28.20
N PRO A 11 -7.54 11.76 -27.05
CA PRO A 11 -6.36 11.58 -26.22
C PRO A 11 -6.17 10.10 -25.91
N ALA A 12 -4.95 9.58 -26.12
CA ALA A 12 -4.62 8.21 -25.78
C ALA A 12 -5.02 7.96 -24.32
N PRO A 13 -5.82 6.92 -24.00
CA PRO A 13 -6.20 6.65 -22.63
C PRO A 13 -4.91 6.46 -21.83
N GLY A 14 -4.70 7.34 -20.84
CA GLY A 14 -3.57 7.26 -19.92
C GLY A 14 -3.47 5.85 -19.32
N ARG A 15 -2.26 5.45 -18.96
CA ARG A 15 -2.00 4.10 -18.44
C ARG A 15 -2.95 3.82 -17.27
N ARG A 16 -3.88 2.88 -17.45
CA ARG A 16 -4.85 2.50 -16.40
C ARG A 16 -4.09 2.04 -15.17
N ASN A 17 -4.42 2.62 -14.02
CA ASN A 17 -3.84 2.22 -12.74
C ASN A 17 -4.34 0.80 -12.43
N ARG A 18 -3.43 -0.19 -12.40
CA ARG A 18 -3.79 -1.61 -12.19
C ARG A 18 -4.22 -1.90 -10.76
N PHE A 19 -3.95 -0.97 -9.84
CA PHE A 19 -4.21 -1.11 -8.41
C PHE A 19 -5.35 -0.19 -8.00
N SER A 20 -6.43 -0.78 -7.49
CA SER A 20 -7.47 -0.05 -6.75
C SER A 20 -6.90 0.50 -5.42
N PRO A 21 -7.56 1.47 -4.75
CA PRO A 21 -7.12 1.94 -3.44
C PRO A 21 -6.92 0.80 -2.43
N SER A 22 -7.85 -0.16 -2.37
CA SER A 22 -7.74 -1.34 -1.51
C SER A 22 -6.54 -2.21 -1.90
N ALA A 23 -6.30 -2.40 -3.20
CA ALA A 23 -5.14 -3.17 -3.68
C ALA A 23 -3.81 -2.53 -3.28
N LYS A 24 -3.74 -1.19 -3.26
CA LYS A 24 -2.53 -0.45 -2.82
C LYS A 24 -2.25 -0.66 -1.34
N ILE A 25 -3.30 -0.60 -0.50
CA ILE A 25 -3.17 -0.85 0.94
C ILE A 25 -2.79 -2.32 1.18
N ALA A 26 -3.49 -3.26 0.55
CA ALA A 26 -3.19 -4.69 0.64
C ALA A 26 -1.74 -4.99 0.23
N LEU A 27 -1.25 -4.35 -0.85
CA LEU A 27 0.13 -4.49 -1.27
C LEU A 27 1.14 -4.01 -0.21
N MET A 28 0.84 -2.92 0.50
CA MET A 28 1.70 -2.44 1.60
C MET A 28 1.68 -3.39 2.80
N VAL A 29 0.51 -3.94 3.15
CA VAL A 29 0.37 -4.97 4.19
C VAL A 29 1.19 -6.22 3.81
N LEU A 30 1.06 -6.68 2.57
CA LEU A 30 1.79 -7.84 2.07
C LEU A 30 3.31 -7.60 2.09
N LYS A 31 3.76 -6.39 1.74
CA LYS A 31 5.17 -6.01 1.82
C LYS A 31 5.70 -6.08 3.26
N ALA A 32 4.96 -5.52 4.22
CA ALA A 32 5.35 -5.54 5.63
C ALA A 32 5.36 -6.97 6.20
N TYR A 33 4.38 -7.79 5.82
CA TYR A 33 4.26 -9.18 6.28
C TYR A 33 5.37 -10.11 5.75
N THR A 34 5.76 -9.93 4.49
CA THR A 34 6.73 -10.84 3.83
C THR A 34 8.18 -10.44 4.01
N GLY A 35 8.47 -9.16 4.32
CA GLY A 35 9.84 -8.64 4.39
C GLY A 35 10.55 -8.58 3.02
N PHE A 36 9.82 -8.72 1.91
CA PHE A 36 10.41 -8.75 0.57
C PHE A 36 10.91 -7.37 0.10
N SER A 37 12.00 -7.40 -0.69
CA SER A 37 12.41 -6.24 -1.50
C SER A 37 11.32 -5.87 -2.51
N ASP A 38 11.31 -4.62 -2.99
CA ASP A 38 10.32 -4.16 -3.99
C ASP A 38 10.35 -5.04 -5.25
N ARG A 39 11.54 -5.56 -5.61
CA ARG A 39 11.70 -6.46 -6.76
C ARG A 39 11.11 -7.84 -6.49
N GLN A 40 11.47 -8.49 -5.38
CA GLN A 40 10.95 -9.80 -5.01
C GLN A 40 9.43 -9.77 -4.85
N LEU A 41 8.88 -8.70 -4.28
CA LEU A 41 7.43 -8.55 -4.13
C LEU A 41 6.72 -8.55 -5.49
N VAL A 42 7.28 -7.85 -6.49
CA VAL A 42 6.72 -7.83 -7.85
C VAL A 42 6.88 -9.16 -8.58
N GLU A 43 8.01 -9.84 -8.39
CA GLU A 43 8.23 -11.20 -8.92
C GLU A 43 7.17 -12.17 -8.36
N HIS A 44 6.91 -12.13 -7.05
CA HIS A 44 5.86 -12.93 -6.44
C HIS A 44 4.45 -12.49 -6.85
N LEU A 45 4.16 -11.20 -7.05
CA LEU A 45 2.85 -10.79 -7.57
C LEU A 45 2.60 -11.33 -8.98
N ASN A 46 3.62 -11.41 -9.82
CA ASN A 46 3.49 -11.94 -11.17
C ASN A 46 3.25 -13.47 -11.17
N GLY A 47 3.85 -14.20 -10.23
CA GLY A 47 3.83 -15.67 -10.22
C GLY A 47 2.91 -16.33 -9.19
N ASN A 48 2.48 -15.63 -8.14
CA ASN A 48 1.72 -16.19 -7.03
C ASN A 48 0.27 -15.70 -7.04
N ILE A 49 -0.65 -16.62 -7.35
CA ILE A 49 -2.09 -16.33 -7.41
C ILE A 49 -2.66 -15.91 -6.04
N HIS A 50 -2.12 -16.42 -4.93
CA HIS A 50 -2.60 -16.05 -3.60
C HIS A 50 -2.36 -14.57 -3.31
N TYR A 51 -1.23 -14.03 -3.76
CA TYR A 51 -0.91 -12.61 -3.58
C TYR A 51 -1.74 -11.72 -4.49
N GLN A 52 -2.05 -12.20 -5.70
CA GLN A 52 -2.97 -11.52 -6.62
C GLN A 52 -4.38 -11.44 -6.04
N ILE A 53 -4.92 -12.57 -5.54
CA ILE A 53 -6.24 -12.63 -4.89
C ILE A 53 -6.28 -11.73 -3.66
N PHE A 54 -5.24 -11.79 -2.80
CA PHE A 54 -5.15 -10.94 -1.61
C PHE A 54 -5.19 -9.45 -1.95
N CYS A 55 -4.48 -9.04 -3.01
CA CYS A 55 -4.50 -7.65 -3.47
C CYS A 55 -5.74 -7.31 -4.32
N GLY A 56 -6.61 -8.28 -4.64
CA GLY A 56 -7.75 -8.06 -5.53
C GLY A 56 -7.35 -7.65 -6.95
N ILE A 57 -6.19 -8.10 -7.43
CA ILE A 57 -5.69 -7.83 -8.78
C ILE A 57 -5.60 -9.13 -9.58
N MET A 58 -5.68 -9.03 -10.91
CA MET A 58 -5.43 -10.15 -11.81
C MET A 58 -4.37 -9.74 -12.81
N ILE A 59 -3.20 -10.36 -12.72
CA ILE A 59 -2.09 -10.09 -13.63
C ILE A 59 -2.00 -11.28 -14.60
N PRO A 60 -2.36 -11.07 -15.88
CA PRO A 60 -2.23 -12.13 -16.87
C PRO A 60 -0.74 -12.46 -17.10
N PRO A 61 -0.37 -13.75 -17.27
CA PRO A 61 1.02 -14.16 -17.51
C PRO A 61 1.66 -13.50 -18.74
N SER A 62 0.86 -13.09 -19.72
CA SER A 62 1.30 -12.40 -20.93
C SER A 62 1.67 -10.92 -20.71
N LEU A 63 1.28 -10.32 -19.58
CA LEU A 63 1.51 -8.90 -19.29
C LEU A 63 1.97 -8.69 -17.83
N PRO A 64 3.12 -9.29 -17.45
CA PRO A 64 3.65 -9.17 -16.09
C PRO A 64 4.02 -7.72 -15.77
N ILE A 65 4.07 -7.42 -14.48
CA ILE A 65 4.58 -6.15 -13.98
C ILE A 65 6.11 -6.18 -14.09
N THR A 66 6.66 -5.31 -14.93
CA THR A 66 8.11 -5.18 -15.14
C THR A 66 8.72 -4.05 -14.32
N ASN A 67 7.93 -3.02 -13.99
CA ASN A 67 8.41 -1.86 -13.25
C ASN A 67 8.24 -2.08 -11.73
N PHE A 68 9.31 -2.53 -11.07
CA PHE A 68 9.34 -2.71 -9.63
C PHE A 68 9.23 -1.40 -8.83
N LYS A 69 9.52 -0.24 -9.44
CA LYS A 69 9.37 1.07 -8.77
C LYS A 69 7.90 1.41 -8.46
N ILE A 70 6.95 0.65 -8.98
CA ILE A 70 5.53 0.81 -8.67
C ILE A 70 5.23 0.67 -7.17
N VAL A 71 5.96 -0.21 -6.47
CA VAL A 71 5.79 -0.43 -5.02
C VAL A 71 6.18 0.84 -4.25
N SER A 72 7.34 1.42 -4.59
CA SER A 72 7.80 2.69 -4.02
C SER A 72 6.87 3.86 -4.36
N ALA A 73 6.39 3.95 -5.61
CA ALA A 73 5.45 4.98 -6.03
C ALA A 73 4.11 4.90 -5.26
N ILE A 74 3.58 3.69 -5.07
CA ILE A 74 2.37 3.46 -4.26
C ILE A 74 2.59 3.86 -2.82
N ARG A 75 3.73 3.48 -2.22
CA ARG A 75 4.08 3.85 -0.84
C ARG A 75 4.11 5.38 -0.68
N ASN A 76 4.70 6.09 -1.63
CA ASN A 76 4.76 7.56 -1.61
C ASN A 76 3.38 8.20 -1.82
N GLU A 77 2.53 7.61 -2.66
CA GLU A 77 1.15 8.08 -2.85
C GLU A 77 0.31 7.91 -1.58
N ILE A 78 0.50 6.82 -0.85
CA ILE A 78 -0.17 6.59 0.44
C ILE A 78 0.38 7.56 1.49
N ALA A 79 1.71 7.67 1.60
CA ALA A 79 2.36 8.53 2.58
C ALA A 79 1.97 10.01 2.42
N SER A 80 1.76 10.49 1.18
CA SER A 80 1.34 11.89 0.95
C SER A 80 -0.12 12.18 1.35
N ARG A 81 -0.92 11.15 1.61
CA ARG A 81 -2.33 11.26 1.98
C ARG A 81 -2.61 10.78 3.40
N LEU A 82 -1.66 10.09 4.01
CA LEU A 82 -1.81 9.50 5.33
C LEU A 82 -1.37 10.51 6.38
N ASP A 83 -2.34 11.01 7.16
CA ASP A 83 -2.04 11.68 8.41
C ASP A 83 -1.76 10.63 9.49
N ILE A 84 -0.50 10.56 9.93
CA ILE A 84 -0.03 9.53 10.86
C ILE A 84 -0.69 9.69 12.22
N ASP A 85 -0.86 10.92 12.70
CA ASP A 85 -1.37 11.18 14.04
C ASP A 85 -2.85 10.77 14.14
N SER A 86 -3.67 11.22 13.19
CA SER A 86 -5.08 10.82 13.09
C SER A 86 -5.24 9.31 12.88
N PHE A 87 -4.37 8.69 12.08
CA PHE A 87 -4.43 7.25 11.82
C PHE A 87 -4.05 6.42 13.06
N GLN A 88 -3.03 6.84 13.82
CA GLN A 88 -2.64 6.18 15.06
C GLN A 88 -3.76 6.24 16.10
N GLU A 89 -4.42 7.38 16.26
CA GLU A 89 -5.56 7.52 17.18
C GLU A 89 -6.73 6.61 16.78
N LEU A 90 -7.05 6.55 15.48
CA LEU A 90 -8.10 5.67 14.96
C LEU A 90 -7.77 4.18 15.20
N LEU A 91 -6.54 3.76 14.94
CA LEU A 91 -6.12 2.38 15.20
C LEU A 91 -6.14 2.05 16.70
N ALA A 92 -5.59 2.93 17.52
CA ALA A 92 -5.54 2.75 18.97
C ALA A 92 -6.96 2.64 19.55
N SER A 93 -7.88 3.51 19.15
CA SER A 93 -9.28 3.46 19.59
C SER A 93 -9.99 2.19 19.14
N HIS A 94 -9.77 1.73 17.91
CA HIS A 94 -10.35 0.48 17.40
C HIS A 94 -9.81 -0.76 18.13
N TRP A 95 -8.53 -0.77 18.48
CA TRP A 95 -7.87 -1.91 19.13
C TRP A 95 -8.03 -1.89 20.65
N LYS A 96 -8.35 -0.75 21.25
CA LYS A 96 -8.54 -0.56 22.69
C LYS A 96 -9.40 -1.64 23.38
N PRO A 97 -10.53 -2.12 22.82
CA PRO A 97 -11.35 -3.16 23.44
C PRO A 97 -10.71 -4.55 23.44
N TYR A 98 -9.70 -4.78 22.59
CA TYR A 98 -9.02 -6.06 22.41
C TYR A 98 -7.66 -6.11 23.11
N LEU A 99 -7.24 -5.02 23.74
CA LEU A 99 -5.96 -4.91 24.44
C LEU A 99 -6.16 -5.11 25.95
N ASP A 100 -5.51 -6.13 26.51
CA ASP A 100 -5.39 -6.32 27.94
C ASP A 100 -4.25 -5.48 28.52
N ASN A 101 -4.30 -5.19 29.82
CA ASN A 101 -3.24 -4.49 30.55
C ASN A 101 -2.90 -3.08 30.02
N LEU A 102 -3.91 -2.27 29.68
CA LEU A 102 -3.75 -0.86 29.25
C LEU A 102 -2.98 0.04 30.23
N HIS A 103 -2.79 -0.40 31.48
CA HIS A 103 -1.99 0.29 32.49
C HIS A 103 -0.48 0.01 32.34
N VAL A 104 -0.08 -0.98 31.54
CA VAL A 104 1.31 -1.36 31.30
C VAL A 104 1.80 -0.64 30.03
N CYS A 105 2.72 0.30 30.20
CA CYS A 105 3.43 0.89 29.07
C CYS A 105 4.60 -0.02 28.68
N MET A 106 4.44 -0.79 27.61
CA MET A 106 5.55 -1.53 26.99
C MET A 106 6.33 -0.55 26.11
N THR A 107 7.47 -0.07 26.60
CA THR A 107 8.42 0.71 25.78
C THR A 107 9.41 -0.27 25.18
N ASP A 108 9.56 -0.25 23.86
CA ASP A 108 10.57 -1.08 23.18
C ASP A 108 11.98 -0.70 23.67
N ALA A 109 12.77 -1.70 24.05
CA ALA A 109 14.07 -1.50 24.68
C ALA A 109 15.17 -1.01 23.70
N THR A 110 14.85 -0.71 22.43
CA THR A 110 15.85 -0.29 21.44
C THR A 110 16.00 1.22 21.23
N CYS A 111 15.29 2.07 21.99
CA CYS A 111 15.50 3.52 21.92
C CYS A 111 16.05 4.10 23.23
N TYR A 112 17.29 4.60 23.17
CA TYR A 112 17.86 5.52 24.15
C TYR A 112 16.91 6.71 24.34
N GLU A 113 16.56 6.97 25.62
CA GLU A 113 15.82 8.14 26.14
C GLU A 113 14.78 8.78 25.23
N SER A 114 13.50 8.47 25.47
CA SER A 114 12.40 9.36 25.07
C SER A 114 11.62 9.76 26.31
N HIS A 115 11.59 11.06 26.60
CA HIS A 115 10.78 11.66 27.67
C HIS A 115 9.31 11.28 27.48
N MET A 116 8.79 10.41 28.35
CA MET A 116 7.35 10.13 28.43
C MET A 116 6.59 11.39 28.85
N ARG A 117 5.72 11.90 27.97
CA ARG A 117 4.67 12.84 28.38
C ARG A 117 3.40 12.05 28.65
N PHE A 118 3.00 12.06 29.91
CA PHE A 118 1.79 11.43 30.42
C PHE A 118 0.56 12.15 29.84
N LEU A 119 -0.36 11.40 29.24
CA LEU A 119 -1.68 11.91 28.86
C LEU A 119 -2.55 11.91 30.13
N ARG A 120 -2.92 13.11 30.59
CA ARG A 120 -3.83 13.28 31.74
C ARG A 120 -5.27 13.04 31.26
N THR A 121 -6.02 12.35 32.11
CA THR A 121 -7.45 11.94 32.03
C THR A 121 -8.39 12.91 31.33
#